data_AF-A0A7V3D4Y4-F1
#
_entry.id   AF-A0A7V3D4Y4-F1
#
_cell.length_a   1.000
_cell.length_b   1.000
_cell.length_c   1.000
_cell.angle_alpha   90.00
_cell.angle_beta   90.00
_cell.angle_gamma   90.00
#
_symmetry.space_group_name_H-M   'P 1'
#
loop_
_entity.id
_entity.type
_entity.pdbx_description
1 polymer ?
#
loop_
_entity_poly.entity_id
_entity_poly.type
_entity_poly.pdbx_seq_one_letter_code
_entity_poly.pdbx_strand_id
1 'polypeptide(L)'
;MSQADNAVSAEKPVAPGSWPVLDAQERRILGVLVEKAKTTPEAYPMSVNGLVAGCNQKSNRDPLMNLSDLDVEETLSRLQKKGLVSRVVTSSSRVDKWRHLLYDVWKLDKLDMAVLAELLLRGPQTEGELRSRASRLESFADLEQLRAVLKPMAERKLVVYLTPEGRRGTTVTHGFHDPKELERLKTKSTIESEETPTAQAASAAPASPAPEWPARLAEALDIIARLTDEVTRLSSLVEQLRWANETLTAQMKEVRQGLGLP
;
A
#
# COMPACT_ATOMS: atom_id res chain seq x y z
N MET A 1 38.07 -19.98 32.99
CA MET A 1 37.71 -18.81 32.17
C MET A 1 36.75 -19.29 31.10
N SER A 2 35.55 -18.72 31.15
CA SER A 2 34.34 -19.11 30.43
C SER A 2 34.48 -18.91 28.92
N GLN A 3 34.12 -19.90 28.12
CA GLN A 3 33.71 -19.69 26.72
C GLN A 3 32.29 -20.23 26.58
N ALA A 4 31.42 -19.29 26.26
CA ALA A 4 29.99 -19.41 26.31
C ALA A 4 29.44 -20.26 25.16
N ASP A 5 28.50 -21.11 25.53
CA ASP A 5 27.48 -21.69 24.67
C ASP A 5 26.77 -20.58 23.89
N ASN A 6 27.08 -20.45 22.59
CA ASN A 6 26.25 -19.67 21.67
C ASN A 6 25.33 -20.65 20.93
N ALA A 7 24.33 -21.13 21.67
CA ALA A 7 23.21 -21.86 21.08
C ALA A 7 22.38 -20.85 20.27
N VAL A 8 22.48 -20.95 18.95
CA VAL A 8 21.52 -20.36 18.02
C VAL A 8 20.16 -20.94 18.37
N SER A 9 19.35 -20.17 19.07
CA SER A 9 17.96 -20.50 19.37
C SER A 9 17.21 -20.69 18.06
N ALA A 10 17.01 -21.95 17.69
CA ALA A 10 16.10 -22.34 16.63
C ALA A 10 14.70 -21.82 16.99
N GLU A 11 14.22 -20.81 16.27
CA GLU A 11 12.83 -20.36 16.38
C GLU A 11 11.91 -21.54 16.01
N LYS A 12 11.05 -21.87 16.97
CA LYS A 12 9.99 -22.88 16.83
C LYS A 12 9.13 -22.58 15.60
N PRO A 13 8.78 -23.58 14.78
CA PRO A 13 7.79 -23.39 13.71
C PRO A 13 6.46 -22.93 14.30
N VAL A 14 5.89 -21.87 13.74
CA VAL A 14 4.57 -21.32 14.09
C VAL A 14 3.54 -22.43 13.97
N ALA A 15 2.87 -22.76 15.07
CA ALA A 15 1.81 -23.77 15.08
C ALA A 15 0.70 -23.37 14.09
N PRO A 16 0.10 -24.32 13.35
CA PRO A 16 -1.00 -24.02 12.45
C PRO A 16 -2.17 -23.42 13.23
N GLY A 17 -2.50 -22.15 12.95
CA GLY A 17 -3.75 -21.54 13.37
C GLY A 17 -3.67 -20.36 14.35
N SER A 18 -2.50 -19.76 14.61
CA SER A 18 -2.41 -18.42 15.23
C SER A 18 -1.32 -17.57 14.55
N TRP A 19 -1.67 -16.96 13.42
CA TRP A 19 -0.85 -15.92 12.79
C TRP A 19 -0.75 -14.68 13.71
N PRO A 20 0.32 -13.87 13.59
CA PRO A 20 0.44 -12.67 14.41
C PRO A 20 -0.73 -11.72 14.12
N VAL A 21 -1.27 -11.11 15.17
CA VAL A 21 -2.16 -9.96 15.02
C VAL A 21 -1.33 -8.80 14.46
N LEU A 22 -1.83 -8.22 13.37
CA LEU A 22 -1.24 -7.05 12.75
C LEU A 22 -2.16 -5.85 12.98
N ASP A 23 -1.60 -4.69 13.30
CA ASP A 23 -2.39 -3.46 13.33
C ASP A 23 -2.61 -2.88 11.91
N ALA A 24 -3.37 -1.79 11.83
CA ALA A 24 -3.72 -1.17 10.55
C ALA A 24 -2.50 -0.67 9.76
N GLN A 25 -1.49 -0.09 10.43
CA GLN A 25 -0.28 0.43 9.76
C GLN A 25 0.60 -0.73 9.27
N GLU A 26 0.73 -1.78 10.07
CA GLU A 26 1.47 -3.00 9.72
C GLU A 26 0.87 -3.67 8.48
N ARG A 27 -0.45 -3.85 8.46
CA ARG A 27 -1.18 -4.40 7.31
C ARG A 27 -0.94 -3.55 6.05
N ARG A 28 -1.06 -2.22 6.19
CA ARG A 28 -0.85 -1.28 5.09
C ARG A 28 0.55 -1.37 4.51
N ILE A 29 1.58 -1.31 5.34
CA ILE A 29 2.99 -1.33 4.89
C ILE A 29 3.32 -2.67 4.23
N LEU A 30 2.89 -3.79 4.79
CA LEU A 30 3.09 -5.11 4.18
C LEU A 30 2.37 -5.22 2.82
N GLY A 31 1.11 -4.77 2.74
CA GLY A 31 0.36 -4.73 1.49
C GLY A 31 1.05 -3.90 0.41
N VAL A 32 1.58 -2.72 0.77
CA VAL A 32 2.32 -1.85 -0.16
C VAL A 32 3.62 -2.51 -0.64
N LEU A 33 4.40 -3.10 0.27
CA LEU A 33 5.63 -3.80 -0.10
C LEU A 33 5.36 -4.93 -1.11
N VAL A 34 4.30 -5.72 -0.88
CA VAL A 34 3.93 -6.81 -1.80
C VAL A 34 3.41 -6.27 -3.14
N GLU A 35 2.54 -5.27 -3.11
CA GLU A 35 2.01 -4.62 -4.32
C GLU A 35 3.15 -4.12 -5.21
N LYS A 36 4.11 -3.40 -4.61
CA LYS A 36 5.23 -2.79 -5.34
C LYS A 36 6.27 -3.80 -5.78
N ALA A 37 6.51 -4.87 -5.02
CA ALA A 37 7.37 -5.97 -5.46
C ALA A 37 6.86 -6.63 -6.74
N LYS A 38 5.54 -6.70 -6.94
CA LYS A 38 4.92 -7.29 -8.14
C LYS A 38 4.73 -6.32 -9.29
N THR A 39 4.26 -5.10 -8.99
CA THR A 39 3.82 -4.14 -10.03
C THR A 39 4.91 -3.18 -10.49
N THR A 40 5.91 -2.91 -9.64
CA THR A 40 7.00 -1.96 -9.90
C THR A 40 8.32 -2.52 -9.32
N PRO A 41 8.82 -3.67 -9.84
CA PRO A 41 9.99 -4.34 -9.29
C PRO A 41 11.26 -3.49 -9.32
N GLU A 42 11.36 -2.52 -10.23
CA GLU A 42 12.45 -1.54 -10.31
C GLU A 42 12.50 -0.59 -9.10
N ALA A 43 11.35 -0.34 -8.46
CA ALA A 43 11.24 0.47 -7.26
C ALA A 43 11.43 -0.35 -5.97
N TYR A 44 11.61 -1.67 -6.09
CA TYR A 44 11.75 -2.59 -4.97
C TYR A 44 13.21 -3.08 -4.83
N PRO A 45 13.80 -3.16 -3.61
CA PRO A 45 13.22 -2.82 -2.30
C PRO A 45 13.00 -1.31 -2.10
N MET A 46 12.03 -0.95 -1.26
CA MET A 46 11.52 0.42 -1.14
C MET A 46 12.19 1.21 -0.01
N SER A 47 12.43 2.50 -0.22
CA SER A 47 12.79 3.43 0.87
C SER A 47 11.57 3.82 1.72
N VAL A 48 11.80 4.45 2.87
CA VAL A 48 10.74 5.01 3.74
C VAL A 48 9.84 5.97 2.95
N ASN A 49 10.42 6.92 2.20
CA ASN A 49 9.63 7.87 1.39
C ASN A 49 8.74 7.16 0.37
N GLY A 50 9.24 6.09 -0.27
CA GLY A 50 8.46 5.28 -1.20
C GLY A 50 7.30 4.58 -0.50
N LEU A 51 7.52 4.09 0.73
CA LEU A 51 6.49 3.47 1.55
C LEU A 51 5.43 4.48 2.00
N VAL A 52 5.81 5.67 2.46
CA VAL A 52 4.88 6.75 2.78
C VAL A 52 3.99 7.08 1.59
N ALA A 53 4.59 7.31 0.42
CA ALA A 53 3.85 7.57 -0.81
C ALA A 53 2.91 6.42 -1.18
N GLY A 54 3.34 5.16 -1.00
CA GLY A 54 2.53 3.97 -1.25
C GLY A 54 1.40 3.76 -0.25
N CYS A 55 1.62 4.07 1.04
CA CYS A 55 0.64 3.90 2.11
C CYS A 55 -0.51 4.91 2.00
N ASN A 56 -0.19 6.12 1.53
CA ASN A 56 -1.10 7.27 1.46
C ASN A 56 -1.72 7.46 0.06
N GLN A 57 -1.62 6.46 -0.84
CA GLN A 57 -2.26 6.53 -2.16
C GLN A 57 -3.78 6.66 -2.03
N LYS A 58 -4.38 7.53 -2.86
CA LYS A 58 -5.84 7.74 -2.91
C LYS A 58 -6.59 6.59 -3.59
N SER A 59 -5.88 5.78 -4.37
CA SER A 59 -6.44 4.62 -5.08
C SER A 59 -5.93 3.34 -4.46
N ASN A 60 -6.74 2.29 -4.56
CA ASN A 60 -6.41 0.95 -4.09
C ASN A 60 -6.08 0.87 -2.59
N ARG A 61 -6.63 1.78 -1.78
CA ARG A 61 -6.50 1.80 -0.32
C ARG A 61 -7.88 1.96 0.29
N ASP A 62 -8.17 1.12 1.28
CA ASP A 62 -9.35 1.27 2.13
C ASP A 62 -8.99 0.77 3.55
N PRO A 63 -9.02 1.62 4.59
CA PRO A 63 -9.31 3.06 4.56
C PRO A 63 -8.16 3.89 3.97
N LEU A 64 -8.44 5.14 3.57
CA LEU A 64 -7.37 6.09 3.29
C LEU A 64 -6.57 6.39 4.57
N MET A 65 -5.25 6.46 4.44
CA MET A 65 -4.34 6.79 5.54
C MET A 65 -3.49 8.00 5.20
N ASN A 66 -2.93 8.62 6.23
CA ASN A 66 -1.96 9.71 6.12
C ASN A 66 -0.81 9.46 7.09
N LEU A 67 0.01 8.45 6.78
CA LEU A 67 1.17 8.07 7.59
C LEU A 67 2.32 9.04 7.34
N SER A 68 2.99 9.46 8.41
CA SER A 68 4.25 10.21 8.35
C SER A 68 5.45 9.28 8.15
N ASP A 69 6.62 9.85 7.86
CA ASP A 69 7.87 9.08 7.81
C ASP A 69 8.14 8.36 9.14
N LEU A 70 7.88 9.03 10.27
CA LEU A 70 8.05 8.46 11.61
C LEU A 70 7.12 7.25 11.85
N ASP A 71 5.83 7.37 11.50
CA ASP A 71 4.88 6.25 11.61
C ASP A 71 5.37 5.00 10.84
N VAL A 72 5.93 5.24 9.65
CA VAL A 72 6.44 4.16 8.79
C VAL A 72 7.72 3.55 9.38
N GLU A 73 8.67 4.36 9.85
CA GLU A 73 9.92 3.86 10.46
C GLU A 73 9.68 3.05 11.74
N GLU A 74 8.80 3.55 12.62
CA GLU A 74 8.41 2.85 13.84
C GLU A 74 7.72 1.52 13.50
N THR A 75 6.82 1.53 12.52
CA THR A 75 6.12 0.31 12.11
C THR A 75 7.03 -0.69 11.41
N LEU A 76 7.97 -0.24 10.57
CA LEU A 76 8.99 -1.10 9.98
C LEU A 76 9.86 -1.76 11.05
N SER A 77 10.23 -1.01 12.09
CA SER A 77 10.97 -1.55 13.23
C SER A 77 10.20 -2.66 13.96
N ARG A 78 8.87 -2.49 14.14
CA ARG A 78 8.00 -3.52 14.72
C ARG A 78 7.85 -4.73 13.80
N LEU A 79 7.65 -4.53 12.51
CA LEU A 79 7.58 -5.59 11.51
C LEU A 79 8.89 -6.37 11.38
N GLN A 80 10.03 -5.70 11.52
CA GLN A 80 11.35 -6.33 11.48
C GLN A 80 11.55 -7.23 12.70
N LYS A 81 11.13 -6.79 13.89
CA LYS A 81 11.13 -7.63 15.11
C LYS A 81 10.22 -8.85 14.96
N LYS A 82 9.14 -8.75 14.18
CA LYS A 82 8.25 -9.88 13.82
C LYS A 82 8.82 -10.77 12.71
N GLY A 83 9.98 -10.45 12.15
CA GLY A 83 10.58 -11.19 11.03
C GLY A 83 9.84 -11.06 9.69
N LEU A 84 8.91 -10.10 9.55
CA LEU A 84 8.06 -9.97 8.37
C LEU A 84 8.70 -9.11 7.26
N VAL A 85 9.66 -8.27 7.63
CA VAL A 85 10.42 -7.42 6.72
C VAL A 85 11.91 -7.48 7.04
N SER A 86 12.74 -7.18 6.04
CA SER A 86 14.18 -7.05 6.18
C SER A 86 14.64 -5.73 5.60
N ARG A 87 15.53 -5.07 6.34
CA ARG A 87 16.32 -3.96 5.81
C ARG A 87 17.36 -4.51 4.82
N VAL A 88 17.53 -3.82 3.71
CA VAL A 88 18.53 -4.07 2.66
C VAL A 88 19.49 -2.89 2.65
N VAL A 89 20.71 -3.12 3.12
CA VAL A 89 21.78 -2.13 3.11
C VAL A 89 22.64 -2.40 1.89
N THR A 90 22.68 -1.46 0.94
CA THR A 90 23.60 -1.54 -0.20
C THR A 90 24.84 -0.71 0.11
N SER A 91 26.02 -1.27 -0.13
CA SER A 91 27.31 -0.61 0.17
C SER A 91 27.50 0.75 -0.53
N SER A 92 26.70 1.03 -1.57
CA SER A 92 26.75 2.24 -2.39
C SER A 92 25.66 3.28 -2.08
N SER A 93 24.63 2.94 -1.28
CA SER A 93 23.52 3.86 -0.99
C SER A 93 23.40 4.11 0.50
N ARG A 94 23.30 5.39 0.89
CA ARG A 94 23.08 5.81 2.28
C ARG A 94 21.61 5.69 2.72
N VAL A 95 20.71 5.28 1.81
CA VAL A 95 19.26 5.20 2.09
C VAL A 95 18.89 3.77 2.39
N ASP A 96 18.35 3.54 3.59
CA ASP A 96 17.82 2.25 3.99
C ASP A 96 16.64 1.85 3.08
N LYS A 97 16.73 0.65 2.51
CA LYS A 97 15.66 0.04 1.71
C LYS A 97 15.06 -1.16 2.44
N TRP A 98 13.80 -1.46 2.16
CA TRP A 98 13.03 -2.48 2.87
C TRP A 98 12.38 -3.46 1.89
N ARG A 99 12.43 -4.74 2.26
CA ARG A 99 11.77 -5.84 1.55
C ARG A 99 10.90 -6.65 2.50
N HIS A 100 9.81 -7.21 1.99
CA HIS A 100 8.99 -8.17 2.72
C HIS A 100 9.61 -9.58 2.66
N LEU A 101 9.34 -10.41 3.67
CA LEU A 101 9.78 -11.81 3.76
C LEU A 101 8.61 -12.81 3.70
N LEU A 102 7.42 -12.33 3.34
CA LEU A 102 6.15 -13.04 3.51
C LEU A 102 6.04 -14.36 2.74
N TYR A 103 6.70 -14.52 1.57
CA TYR A 103 6.73 -15.80 0.86
C TYR A 103 7.32 -16.91 1.73
N ASP A 104 8.45 -16.61 2.40
CA ASP A 104 9.17 -17.57 3.23
C ASP A 104 8.51 -17.76 4.59
N VAL A 105 8.03 -16.66 5.21
CA VAL A 105 7.45 -16.68 6.55
C VAL A 105 6.06 -17.32 6.56
N TRP A 106 5.24 -16.98 5.57
CA TRP A 106 3.86 -17.47 5.48
C TRP A 106 3.70 -18.62 4.49
N LYS A 107 4.77 -19.10 3.84
CA LYS A 107 4.73 -20.23 2.89
C LYS A 107 3.59 -20.07 1.88
N LEU A 108 3.64 -18.96 1.15
CA LEU A 108 2.61 -18.54 0.20
C LEU A 108 3.10 -18.71 -1.23
N ASP A 109 2.20 -19.07 -2.13
CA ASP A 109 2.46 -18.99 -3.57
C ASP A 109 2.12 -17.60 -4.12
N LYS A 110 2.40 -17.37 -5.41
CA LYS A 110 2.16 -16.07 -6.07
C LYS A 110 0.69 -15.64 -6.01
N LEU A 111 -0.23 -16.57 -6.23
CA LEU A 111 -1.67 -16.33 -6.20
C LEU A 111 -2.16 -16.02 -4.78
N ASP A 112 -1.72 -16.80 -3.80
CA ASP A 112 -2.02 -16.55 -2.38
C ASP A 112 -1.58 -15.14 -1.96
N MET A 113 -0.37 -14.75 -2.39
CA MET A 113 0.21 -13.45 -2.09
C MET A 113 -0.59 -12.30 -2.72
N ALA A 114 -1.12 -12.49 -3.93
CA ALA A 114 -1.97 -11.49 -4.58
C ALA A 114 -3.30 -11.29 -3.82
N VAL A 115 -3.94 -12.39 -3.41
CA VAL A 115 -5.16 -12.34 -2.58
C VAL A 115 -4.88 -11.61 -1.27
N LEU A 116 -3.81 -12.02 -0.58
CA LEU A 116 -3.50 -11.49 0.73
C LEU A 116 -3.15 -10.00 0.70
N ALA A 117 -2.36 -9.56 -0.28
CA ALA A 117 -2.02 -8.15 -0.45
C ALA A 117 -3.27 -7.29 -0.70
N GLU A 118 -4.19 -7.75 -1.55
CA GLU A 118 -5.44 -7.04 -1.83
C GLU A 118 -6.31 -6.90 -0.58
N LEU A 119 -6.41 -7.97 0.24
CA LEU A 119 -7.13 -7.93 1.51
C LEU A 119 -6.43 -7.05 2.56
N LEU A 120 -5.10 -7.01 2.61
CA LEU A 120 -4.35 -6.12 3.52
C LEU A 120 -4.49 -4.64 3.15
N LEU A 121 -4.67 -4.34 1.86
CA LEU A 121 -4.78 -2.96 1.37
C LEU A 121 -6.19 -2.38 1.46
N ARG A 122 -7.22 -3.23 1.32
CA ARG A 122 -8.63 -2.79 1.27
C ARG A 122 -9.60 -3.49 2.22
N GLY A 123 -9.10 -4.40 3.06
CA GLY A 123 -9.93 -5.12 4.02
C GLY A 123 -10.90 -6.11 3.36
N PRO A 124 -12.06 -6.38 4.02
CA PRO A 124 -13.02 -7.38 3.57
C PRO A 124 -13.64 -7.09 2.21
N GLN A 125 -13.71 -8.09 1.35
CA GLN A 125 -14.21 -7.96 -0.02
C GLN A 125 -15.00 -9.19 -0.44
N THR A 126 -15.95 -9.02 -1.35
CA THR A 126 -16.64 -10.17 -1.97
C THR A 126 -15.67 -10.95 -2.87
N GLU A 127 -15.88 -12.25 -3.06
CA GLU A 127 -15.03 -13.06 -3.95
C GLU A 127 -14.94 -12.47 -5.38
N GLY A 128 -16.02 -11.88 -5.88
CA GLY A 128 -16.05 -11.26 -7.21
C GLY A 128 -15.17 -10.00 -7.31
N GLU A 129 -15.22 -9.13 -6.30
CA GLU A 129 -14.35 -7.96 -6.22
C GLU A 129 -12.90 -8.36 -6.03
N LEU A 130 -12.66 -9.31 -5.11
CA LEU A 130 -11.34 -9.82 -4.78
C LEU A 130 -10.66 -10.41 -6.02
N ARG A 131 -11.37 -11.24 -6.80
CA ARG A 131 -10.85 -11.77 -8.08
C ARG A 131 -10.41 -10.64 -9.01
N SER A 132 -11.28 -9.66 -9.23
CA SER A 132 -11.06 -8.55 -10.16
C SER A 132 -9.87 -7.68 -9.73
N ARG A 133 -9.78 -7.35 -8.44
CA ARG A 133 -8.76 -6.44 -7.92
C ARG A 133 -7.40 -7.14 -7.74
N ALA A 134 -7.39 -8.36 -7.19
CA ALA A 134 -6.16 -9.16 -7.05
C ALA A 134 -5.57 -9.58 -8.41
N SER A 135 -6.38 -9.64 -9.48
CA SER A 135 -5.91 -9.91 -10.85
C SER A 135 -4.87 -8.91 -11.37
N ARG A 136 -4.77 -7.72 -10.75
CA ARG A 136 -3.74 -6.72 -11.06
C ARG A 136 -2.35 -7.14 -10.57
N LEU A 137 -2.29 -8.01 -9.57
CA LEU A 137 -1.06 -8.53 -8.98
C LEU A 137 -0.67 -9.87 -9.60
N GLU A 138 -1.64 -10.78 -9.76
CA GLU A 138 -1.48 -12.07 -10.44
C GLU A 138 -2.81 -12.46 -11.08
N SER A 139 -2.80 -12.90 -12.34
CA SER A 139 -4.03 -13.17 -13.09
C SER A 139 -4.75 -14.44 -12.64
N PHE A 140 -6.07 -14.33 -12.45
CA PHE A 140 -6.98 -15.45 -12.20
C PHE A 140 -7.84 -15.70 -13.45
N ALA A 141 -7.89 -16.93 -13.93
CA ALA A 141 -8.69 -17.35 -15.08
C ALA A 141 -10.18 -17.11 -14.83
N ASP A 142 -10.67 -17.53 -13.67
CA ASP A 142 -12.08 -17.44 -13.29
C ASP A 142 -12.25 -17.38 -11.76
N LEU A 143 -13.50 -17.38 -11.32
CA LEU A 143 -13.85 -17.37 -9.89
C LEU A 143 -13.57 -18.72 -9.22
N GLU A 144 -13.57 -19.81 -9.97
CA GLU A 144 -13.32 -21.16 -9.45
C GLU A 144 -11.85 -21.32 -9.06
N GLN A 145 -10.92 -20.79 -9.86
CA GLN A 145 -9.51 -20.72 -9.53
C GLN A 145 -9.28 -19.89 -8.26
N LEU A 146 -9.95 -18.74 -8.09
CA LEU A 146 -9.85 -17.97 -6.86
C LEU A 146 -10.32 -18.78 -5.65
N ARG A 147 -11.45 -19.47 -5.75
CA ARG A 147 -11.98 -20.32 -4.67
C ARG A 147 -11.05 -21.48 -4.32
N ALA A 148 -10.42 -22.08 -5.34
CA ALA A 148 -9.40 -23.11 -5.14
C ALA A 148 -8.18 -22.60 -4.38
N VAL A 149 -7.80 -21.33 -4.55
CA VAL A 149 -6.74 -20.65 -3.79
C VAL A 149 -7.20 -20.30 -2.37
N LEU A 150 -8.43 -19.80 -2.20
CA LEU A 150 -8.96 -19.40 -0.90
C LEU A 150 -9.11 -20.57 0.08
N LYS A 151 -9.48 -21.76 -0.41
CA LYS A 151 -9.70 -22.95 0.42
C LYS A 151 -8.48 -23.33 1.29
N PRO A 152 -7.28 -23.60 0.74
CA PRO A 152 -6.10 -23.91 1.56
C PRO A 152 -5.66 -22.71 2.43
N MET A 153 -5.85 -21.47 1.97
CA MET A 153 -5.58 -20.29 2.79
C MET A 153 -6.52 -20.22 4.02
N ALA A 154 -7.79 -20.59 3.86
CA ALA A 154 -8.79 -20.59 4.92
C ALA A 154 -8.53 -21.72 5.94
N GLU A 155 -8.17 -22.91 5.47
CA GLU A 155 -7.73 -24.04 6.32
C GLU A 155 -6.54 -23.63 7.21
N ARG A 156 -5.63 -22.82 6.66
CA ARG A 156 -4.48 -22.26 7.38
C ARG A 156 -4.81 -20.99 8.17
N LYS A 157 -6.05 -20.50 8.14
CA LYS A 157 -6.51 -19.24 8.75
C LYS A 157 -5.76 -17.99 8.28
N LEU A 158 -5.19 -18.00 7.07
CA LEU A 158 -4.61 -16.80 6.44
C LEU A 158 -5.69 -15.89 5.88
N VAL A 159 -6.83 -16.47 5.51
CA VAL A 159 -8.07 -15.77 5.16
C VAL A 159 -9.21 -16.33 6.00
N VAL A 160 -10.26 -15.53 6.16
CA VAL A 160 -11.44 -15.88 6.93
C VAL A 160 -12.68 -15.46 6.17
N TYR A 161 -13.61 -16.39 5.97
CA TYR A 161 -14.93 -16.10 5.46
C TYR A 161 -15.75 -15.37 6.52
N LEU A 162 -16.29 -14.20 6.15
CA LEU A 162 -17.19 -13.41 7.00
C LEU A 162 -18.65 -13.81 6.80
N THR A 163 -18.99 -14.37 5.63
CA THR A 163 -20.31 -14.86 5.28
C THR A 163 -20.22 -16.30 4.75
N PRO A 164 -21.32 -17.08 4.72
CA PRO A 164 -21.29 -18.46 4.28
C PRO A 164 -20.67 -18.66 2.88
N GLU A 165 -19.85 -19.69 2.75
CA GLU A 165 -19.17 -20.07 1.51
C GLU A 165 -20.15 -20.50 0.40
N GLY A 166 -19.71 -20.39 -0.85
CA GLY A 166 -20.44 -20.92 -2.01
C GLY A 166 -21.68 -20.12 -2.43
N ARG A 167 -21.98 -19.00 -1.76
CA ARG A 167 -23.05 -18.08 -2.14
C ARG A 167 -22.53 -16.97 -3.05
N ARG A 168 -23.42 -16.37 -3.84
CA ARG A 168 -23.10 -15.14 -4.55
C ARG A 168 -22.94 -14.03 -3.50
N GLY A 169 -21.83 -13.30 -3.54
CA GLY A 169 -21.53 -12.26 -2.55
C GLY A 169 -20.87 -12.77 -1.27
N THR A 170 -20.30 -13.98 -1.26
CA THR A 170 -19.45 -14.43 -0.15
C THR A 170 -18.32 -13.42 0.07
N THR A 171 -18.18 -12.95 1.32
CA THR A 171 -17.22 -11.92 1.74
C THR A 171 -16.10 -12.56 2.52
N VAL A 172 -14.86 -12.18 2.20
CA VAL A 172 -13.63 -12.73 2.77
C VAL A 172 -12.76 -11.61 3.30
N THR A 173 -12.08 -11.84 4.42
CA THR A 173 -11.03 -10.96 4.96
C THR A 173 -9.74 -11.73 5.25
N HIS A 174 -8.66 -11.04 5.61
CA HIS A 174 -7.40 -11.66 6.03
C HIS A 174 -7.47 -12.19 7.48
N GLY A 175 -6.60 -13.13 7.84
CA GLY A 175 -6.56 -13.77 9.15
C GLY A 175 -5.87 -12.98 10.27
N PHE A 176 -5.22 -11.85 9.97
CA PHE A 176 -4.39 -11.10 10.92
C PHE A 176 -5.14 -10.07 11.80
N HIS A 177 -6.47 -10.17 11.86
CA HIS A 177 -7.29 -9.32 12.74
C HIS A 177 -7.14 -9.71 14.21
N ASP A 178 -7.38 -8.76 15.11
CA ASP A 178 -7.66 -9.10 16.50
C ASP A 178 -8.98 -9.90 16.57
N PRO A 179 -9.13 -10.90 17.45
CA PRO A 179 -10.38 -11.67 17.56
C PRO A 179 -11.63 -10.81 17.73
N LYS A 180 -11.56 -9.71 18.50
CA LYS A 180 -12.70 -8.79 18.69
C LYS A 180 -13.04 -8.00 17.43
N GLU A 181 -12.02 -7.63 16.65
CA GLU A 181 -12.21 -6.97 15.36
C GLU A 181 -12.89 -7.93 14.38
N LEU A 182 -12.45 -9.19 14.33
CA LEU A 182 -13.02 -10.22 13.47
C LEU A 182 -14.49 -10.51 13.79
N GLU A 183 -14.87 -10.56 15.06
CA GLU A 183 -16.27 -10.70 15.49
C GLU A 183 -17.13 -9.54 14.99
N ARG A 184 -16.66 -8.30 15.12
CA ARG A 184 -17.37 -7.11 14.61
C ARG A 184 -17.57 -7.17 13.10
N LEU A 185 -16.54 -7.60 12.36
CA LEU A 185 -16.61 -7.76 10.91
C LEU A 185 -17.62 -8.83 10.50
N LYS A 186 -17.65 -9.98 11.20
CA LYS A 186 -18.65 -11.04 10.94
C LYS A 186 -20.08 -10.56 11.19
N THR A 187 -20.32 -9.86 12.29
CA THR A 187 -21.64 -9.30 12.59
C THR A 187 -22.06 -8.29 11.52
N LYS A 188 -21.16 -7.36 11.15
CA LYS A 188 -21.43 -6.37 10.11
C LYS A 188 -21.76 -7.02 8.77
N SER A 189 -20.94 -7.97 8.30
CA SER A 189 -21.17 -8.63 7.01
C SER A 189 -22.39 -9.54 7.00
N THR A 190 -22.79 -10.10 8.15
CA THR A 190 -24.05 -10.87 8.27
C THR A 190 -25.25 -9.95 8.10
N ILE A 191 -25.27 -8.80 8.77
CA ILE A 191 -26.34 -7.79 8.64
C ILE A 191 -26.43 -7.29 7.19
N GLU A 192 -25.30 -6.91 6.58
CA GLU A 192 -25.27 -6.47 5.17
C GLU A 192 -25.76 -7.55 4.19
N SER A 193 -25.51 -8.83 4.50
CA SER A 193 -26.01 -9.95 3.69
C SER A 193 -27.49 -10.22 3.90
N GLU A 194 -28.02 -10.02 5.10
CA GLU A 194 -29.43 -10.23 5.46
C GLU A 194 -30.34 -9.06 5.05
N GLU A 195 -29.82 -7.83 4.96
CA GLU A 195 -30.53 -6.67 4.40
C GLU A 195 -30.69 -6.73 2.88
N THR A 196 -30.09 -7.74 2.23
CA THR A 196 -30.27 -8.02 0.80
C THR A 196 -31.18 -9.24 0.51
N PRO A 197 -32.47 -9.30 0.91
CA PRO A 197 -33.40 -10.28 0.37
C PRO A 197 -34.46 -9.57 -0.50
N THR A 198 -34.42 -9.82 -1.80
CA THR A 198 -35.49 -9.49 -2.80
C THR A 198 -35.50 -8.08 -3.41
N ALA A 199 -34.70 -7.88 -4.47
CA ALA A 199 -35.05 -7.02 -5.62
C ALA A 199 -34.06 -7.33 -6.77
N GLN A 200 -34.38 -7.42 -8.05
CA GLN A 200 -35.57 -7.71 -8.85
C GLN A 200 -35.05 -7.73 -10.30
N ALA A 201 -35.59 -8.59 -11.17
CA ALA A 201 -35.46 -8.37 -12.60
C ALA A 201 -36.18 -7.06 -12.98
N ALA A 202 -35.58 -6.30 -13.90
CA ALA A 202 -36.14 -5.20 -14.69
C ALA A 202 -37.13 -4.24 -13.99
N SER A 203 -36.65 -3.06 -13.61
CA SER A 203 -37.45 -1.84 -13.59
C SER A 203 -36.55 -0.62 -13.80
N ALA A 204 -37.00 0.30 -14.64
CA ALA A 204 -36.33 1.52 -15.02
C ALA A 204 -35.84 2.30 -13.80
N ALA A 205 -34.55 2.65 -13.80
CA ALA A 205 -33.96 3.52 -12.80
C ALA A 205 -34.67 4.89 -12.83
N PRO A 206 -35.04 5.47 -11.67
CA PRO A 206 -35.26 6.90 -11.60
C PRO A 206 -33.92 7.56 -11.94
N ALA A 207 -33.94 8.57 -12.81
CA ALA A 207 -32.76 9.32 -13.22
C ALA A 207 -31.99 9.77 -11.97
N SER A 208 -30.84 9.14 -11.73
CA SER A 208 -29.88 9.64 -10.74
C SER A 208 -29.46 11.05 -11.16
N PRO A 209 -29.30 12.00 -10.23
CA PRO A 209 -28.77 13.32 -10.58
C PRO A 209 -27.43 13.13 -11.29
N ALA A 210 -27.22 13.91 -12.35
CA ALA A 210 -26.06 13.78 -13.23
C ALA A 210 -24.77 13.69 -12.39
N PRO A 211 -23.83 12.79 -12.75
CA PRO A 211 -22.63 12.61 -11.94
C PRO A 211 -21.85 13.93 -11.83
N GLU A 212 -21.41 14.31 -10.62
CA GLU A 212 -20.63 15.55 -10.39
C GLU A 212 -19.17 15.45 -10.85
N TRP A 213 -18.71 14.27 -11.25
CA TRP A 213 -17.30 14.05 -11.62
C TRP A 213 -16.82 14.84 -12.85
N PRO A 214 -17.64 15.19 -13.87
CA PRO A 214 -17.20 16.07 -14.95
C PRO A 214 -16.89 17.49 -14.45
N ALA A 215 -17.66 18.00 -13.48
CA ALA A 215 -17.40 19.31 -12.88
C ALA A 215 -16.11 19.30 -12.04
N ARG A 216 -15.93 18.25 -11.22
CA ARG A 216 -14.69 18.06 -10.43
C ARG A 216 -13.46 17.83 -11.31
N LEU A 217 -13.63 17.16 -12.45
CA LEU A 217 -12.56 16.96 -13.43
C LEU A 217 -12.18 18.29 -14.11
N ALA A 218 -13.17 19.10 -14.50
CA ALA A 218 -12.93 20.41 -15.07
C ALA A 218 -12.21 21.34 -14.09
N GLU A 219 -12.62 21.35 -12.82
CA GLU A 219 -11.96 22.11 -11.75
C GLU A 219 -10.51 21.63 -11.54
N ALA A 220 -10.28 20.31 -11.49
CA ALA A 220 -8.93 19.76 -11.35
C ALA A 220 -8.03 20.12 -12.54
N LEU A 221 -8.54 20.10 -13.76
CA LEU A 221 -7.79 20.49 -14.96
C LEU A 221 -7.45 21.99 -14.95
N ASP A 222 -8.36 22.86 -14.48
CA ASP A 222 -8.10 24.30 -14.34
C ASP A 222 -7.00 24.57 -13.29
N ILE A 223 -7.05 23.87 -12.16
CA ILE A 223 -6.00 23.95 -11.12
C ILE A 223 -4.64 23.51 -11.69
N ILE A 224 -4.59 22.41 -12.44
CA ILE A 224 -3.35 21.92 -13.06
C ILE A 224 -2.80 22.93 -14.06
N ALA A 225 -3.65 23.54 -14.88
CA ALA A 225 -3.23 24.57 -15.83
C ALA A 225 -2.60 25.77 -15.09
N ARG A 226 -3.29 26.31 -14.07
CA ARG A 226 -2.77 27.44 -13.26
C ARG A 226 -1.45 27.12 -12.57
N LEU A 227 -1.32 25.93 -12.01
CA LEU A 227 -0.07 25.51 -11.36
C LEU A 227 1.08 25.38 -12.38
N THR A 228 0.78 24.90 -13.59
CA THR A 228 1.78 24.79 -14.66
C THR A 228 2.25 26.17 -15.12
N ASP A 229 1.33 27.12 -15.28
CA ASP A 229 1.65 28.51 -15.60
C ASP A 229 2.50 29.16 -14.50
N GLU A 230 2.15 28.94 -13.23
CA GLU A 230 2.89 29.50 -12.11
C GLU A 230 4.31 28.90 -11.99
N VAL A 231 4.46 27.59 -12.21
CA VAL A 231 5.79 26.96 -12.26
C VAL A 231 6.63 27.53 -13.39
N THR A 232 6.03 27.76 -14.56
CA THR A 232 6.71 28.37 -15.70
C THR A 232 7.15 29.80 -15.39
N ARG A 233 6.25 30.59 -14.77
CA ARG A 233 6.52 31.97 -14.34
C ARG A 233 7.66 32.02 -13.32
N LEU A 234 7.60 31.19 -12.29
CA LEU A 234 8.61 31.12 -11.24
C LEU A 234 9.96 30.68 -11.78
N SER A 235 9.98 29.71 -12.70
CA SER A 235 11.22 29.25 -13.34
C SER A 235 11.88 30.37 -14.14
N SER A 236 11.10 31.11 -14.93
CA SER A 236 11.60 32.26 -15.70
C SER A 236 12.10 33.39 -14.79
N LEU A 237 11.41 33.65 -13.66
CA LEU A 237 11.87 34.62 -12.66
C LEU A 237 13.20 34.20 -12.01
N VAL A 238 13.36 32.91 -11.69
CA VAL A 238 14.61 32.38 -11.15
C VAL A 238 15.76 32.53 -12.14
N GLU A 239 15.52 32.27 -13.43
CA GLU A 239 16.53 32.50 -14.48
C GLU A 239 16.91 33.98 -14.61
N GLN A 240 15.94 34.88 -14.59
CA GLN A 240 16.19 36.34 -14.63
C GLN A 240 17.02 36.79 -13.43
N LEU A 241 16.69 36.32 -12.22
CA LEU A 241 17.43 36.64 -11.00
C LEU A 241 18.86 36.11 -11.05
N ARG A 242 19.06 34.88 -11.56
CA ARG A 242 20.41 34.32 -11.75
C ARG A 242 21.23 35.16 -12.71
N TRP A 243 20.66 35.51 -13.86
CA TRP A 243 21.33 36.35 -14.85
C TRP A 243 21.69 37.74 -14.31
N ALA A 244 20.78 38.38 -13.57
CA ALA A 244 21.03 39.67 -12.95
C ALA A 244 22.17 39.60 -11.92
N ASN A 245 22.21 38.52 -11.12
CA ASN A 245 23.23 38.31 -10.10
C ASN A 245 24.61 38.04 -10.72
N GLU A 246 24.68 37.25 -11.78
CA GLU A 246 25.91 37.03 -12.56
C GLU A 246 26.44 38.34 -13.16
N THR A 247 25.55 39.15 -13.74
CA THR A 247 25.89 40.44 -14.34
C THR A 247 26.41 41.43 -13.30
N LEU A 248 25.72 41.57 -12.17
CA LEU A 248 26.17 42.42 -11.05
C LEU A 248 27.50 41.96 -10.49
N THR A 249 27.70 40.65 -10.36
CA THR A 249 28.97 40.08 -9.90
C THR A 249 30.11 40.40 -10.86
N ALA A 250 29.87 40.33 -12.17
CA ALA A 250 30.86 40.70 -13.19
C ALA A 250 31.20 42.20 -13.15
N GLN A 251 30.20 43.08 -13.07
CA GLN A 251 30.39 44.53 -12.94
C GLN A 251 31.14 44.90 -11.66
N MET A 252 30.80 44.29 -10.52
CA MET A 252 31.52 44.50 -9.27
C MET A 252 32.99 44.08 -9.37
N LYS A 253 33.28 42.97 -10.06
CA LYS A 253 34.66 42.51 -10.28
C LYS A 253 35.45 43.50 -11.14
N GLU A 254 34.84 44.05 -12.19
CA GLU A 254 35.46 45.04 -13.07
C GLU A 254 35.76 46.36 -12.33
N VAL A 255 34.78 46.87 -11.57
CA VAL A 255 34.98 48.07 -10.72
C VAL A 255 36.07 47.85 -9.69
N ARG A 256 36.11 46.67 -9.05
CA ARG A 256 37.15 46.31 -8.06
C ARG A 256 38.55 46.28 -8.69
N GLN A 257 38.68 45.73 -9.90
CA GLN A 257 39.93 45.74 -10.66
C GLN A 257 40.37 47.16 -11.03
N GLY A 258 39.43 48.02 -11.48
CA GLY A 258 39.73 49.41 -11.80
C GLY A 258 40.15 50.27 -10.60
N LEU A 259 39.71 49.91 -9.39
CA LEU A 259 40.07 50.58 -8.13
C LEU A 259 41.33 50.00 -7.47
N GLY A 260 41.97 48.97 -8.04
CA GLY A 260 43.17 48.35 -7.48
C GLY A 260 42.97 47.66 -6.13
N LEU A 261 41.74 47.28 -5.81
CA LEU A 261 41.41 46.54 -4.59
C LEU A 261 41.65 45.03 -4.84
N PRO A 262 42.25 44.28 -3.90
CA PRO A 262 42.46 42.84 -4.04
C PRO A 262 41.11 42.09 -4.13
#